data_AF-A0A534M7V0-F1
#
_entry.id   AF-A0A534M7V0-F1
#
_cell.length_a   1.000
_cell.length_b   1.000
_cell.length_c   1.000
_cell.angle_alpha   90.00
_cell.angle_beta   90.00
_cell.angle_gamma   90.00
#
_symmetry.space_group_name_H-M   'P 1'
#
loop_
_entity.id
_entity.type
_entity.pdbx_description
1 polymer ?
#
loop_
_entity_poly.entity_id
_entity_poly.type
_entity_poly.pdbx_seq_one_letter_code
_entity_poly.pdbx_strand_id
1 'polypeptide(L)'
;MAFPVWNDLAGLVGRLALGAIFLAHGWPKVKDIQKTIGWVKGTGWPGGAAFAALFSLLEFFGGIALILGLLTQIVAILFVLEMLATTVFSKVKLQKKFILGYELDLGYAALALVLALLGPGAFSLDRLLGLA
;
A
#
# COMPACT_ATOMS: atom_id res chain seq x y z
N MET A 1 8.95 8.03 31.08
CA MET A 1 9.44 7.11 30.03
C MET A 1 10.85 7.52 29.67
N ALA A 2 11.79 6.58 29.52
CA ALA A 2 13.20 6.87 29.24
C ALA A 2 13.46 7.42 27.83
N PHE A 3 12.48 7.31 26.93
CA PHE A 3 12.50 7.88 25.58
C PHE A 3 11.20 8.65 25.31
N PRO A 4 11.26 9.81 24.61
CA PRO A 4 10.08 10.55 24.18
C PRO A 4 9.31 9.78 23.10
N VAL A 5 7.97 9.92 23.13
CA VAL A 5 7.06 9.28 22.15
C VAL A 5 6.64 10.32 21.12
N TRP A 6 7.10 10.17 19.87
CA TRP A 6 6.84 11.10 18.77
C TRP A 6 5.85 10.51 17.75
N ASN A 7 4.57 10.39 18.13
CA ASN A 7 3.55 9.74 17.30
C ASN A 7 3.41 10.38 15.90
N ASP A 8 3.42 11.72 15.82
CA ASP A 8 3.27 12.42 14.55
C ASP A 8 4.46 12.23 13.60
N LEU A 9 5.68 12.21 14.15
CA LEU A 9 6.88 11.92 13.36
C LEU A 9 6.90 10.46 12.93
N ALA A 10 6.51 9.53 13.80
CA ALA A 10 6.41 8.11 13.45
C ALA A 10 5.42 7.88 12.30
N GLY A 11 4.23 8.50 12.37
CA GLY A 11 3.23 8.47 11.30
C GLY A 11 3.74 9.09 10.00
N LEU A 12 4.42 10.24 10.06
CA LEU A 12 5.00 10.89 8.88
C LEU A 12 6.05 10.00 8.19
N VAL A 13 7.01 9.46 8.96
CA VAL A 13 8.05 8.57 8.42
C VAL A 13 7.44 7.33 7.79
N GLY A 14 6.48 6.70 8.46
CA GLY A 14 5.77 5.54 7.93
C GLY A 14 5.03 5.85 6.62
N ARG A 15 4.33 6.98 6.55
CA ARG A 15 3.63 7.44 5.35
C ARG A 15 4.58 7.70 4.18
N LEU A 16 5.68 8.40 4.42
CA LEU A 16 6.68 8.67 3.38
C LEU A 16 7.32 7.38 2.86
N ALA A 17 7.72 6.47 3.76
CA ALA A 17 8.34 5.21 3.39
C ALA A 17 7.37 4.31 2.60
N LEU A 18 6.20 4.02 3.16
CA LEU A 18 5.22 3.15 2.53
C LEU A 18 4.67 3.75 1.24
N GLY A 19 4.38 5.05 1.25
CA GLY A 19 3.86 5.76 0.08
C GLY A 19 4.88 5.81 -1.06
N ALA A 20 6.17 6.02 -0.77
CA ALA A 20 7.22 5.96 -1.78
C ALA A 20 7.39 4.55 -2.38
N ILE A 21 7.31 3.50 -1.54
CA ILE A 21 7.34 2.10 -2.00
C ILE A 21 6.20 1.83 -2.98
N PHE A 22 4.95 2.15 -2.60
CA PHE A 22 3.80 1.92 -3.46
C PHE A 22 3.83 2.80 -4.72
N LEU A 23 4.29 4.05 -4.62
CA LEU A 23 4.47 4.91 -5.78
C LEU A 23 5.49 4.31 -6.76
N ALA A 24 6.62 3.79 -6.25
CA ALA A 24 7.63 3.13 -7.08
C ALA A 24 7.12 1.85 -7.74
N HIS A 25 6.28 1.07 -7.06
CA HIS A 25 5.63 -0.13 -7.62
C HIS A 25 4.51 0.21 -8.62
N GLY A 26 3.71 1.24 -8.34
CA GLY A 26 2.55 1.63 -9.14
C GLY A 26 2.93 2.40 -10.41
N TRP A 27 3.99 3.21 -10.37
CA TRP A 27 4.43 4.03 -11.52
C TRP A 27 4.63 3.23 -12.82
N PRO A 28 5.40 2.13 -12.87
CA PRO A 28 5.53 1.34 -14.07
C PRO A 28 4.20 0.71 -14.50
N LYS A 29 3.30 0.41 -13.57
CA LYS A 29 2.00 -0.21 -13.87
C LYS A 29 1.03 0.76 -14.53
N VAL A 30 1.00 2.03 -14.11
CA VAL A 30 0.16 3.06 -14.74
C VAL A 30 0.74 3.54 -16.08
N LYS A 31 2.07 3.51 -16.25
CA LYS A 31 2.72 3.84 -17.53
C LYS A 31 2.39 2.84 -18.64
N ASP A 32 2.23 1.56 -18.30
CA ASP A 32 1.88 0.52 -19.25
C ASP A 32 0.86 -0.45 -18.63
N ILE A 33 -0.39 0.02 -18.58
CA ILE A 33 -1.48 -0.72 -17.96
C ILE A 33 -1.79 -2.01 -18.72
N GLN A 34 -1.58 -2.03 -20.04
CA GLN A 34 -1.85 -3.21 -20.87
C GLN A 34 -0.86 -4.33 -20.56
N LYS A 35 0.41 -4.00 -20.35
CA LYS A 35 1.42 -4.96 -19.89
C LYS A 35 1.07 -5.53 -18.51
N THR A 36 0.64 -4.69 -17.57
CA THR A 36 0.20 -5.16 -16.25
C THR A 36 -1.00 -6.09 -16.36
N ILE A 37 -2.02 -5.73 -17.15
CA ILE A 37 -3.20 -6.57 -17.39
C ILE A 37 -2.80 -7.92 -18.00
N GLY A 38 -1.91 -7.91 -19.00
CA GLY A 38 -1.41 -9.13 -19.63
C GLY A 38 -0.70 -10.05 -18.62
N TRP A 39 0.17 -9.47 -17.79
CA TRP A 39 0.86 -10.20 -16.74
C TRP A 39 -0.12 -10.81 -15.71
N VAL A 40 -1.07 -10.02 -15.18
CA VAL A 40 -2.07 -10.49 -14.20
C VAL A 40 -2.97 -11.58 -14.78
N LYS A 41 -3.35 -11.48 -16.06
CA LYS A 41 -4.08 -12.57 -16.74
C LYS A 41 -3.24 -13.84 -16.80
N GLY A 42 -1.94 -13.72 -17.08
CA GLY A 42 -1.01 -14.85 -17.13
C GLY A 42 -0.77 -15.54 -15.78
N THR A 43 -0.96 -14.84 -14.65
CA THR A 43 -0.84 -15.46 -13.32
C THR A 43 -2.06 -16.27 -12.90
N GLY A 44 -3.21 -16.09 -13.58
CA GLY A 44 -4.48 -16.71 -13.20
C GLY A 44 -5.21 -16.00 -12.06
N TRP A 45 -4.94 -14.71 -11.83
CA TRP A 45 -5.62 -13.91 -10.81
C TRP A 45 -7.13 -13.79 -11.11
N PRO A 46 -8.03 -14.13 -10.15
CA PRO A 46 -9.47 -13.99 -10.34
C PRO A 46 -9.90 -12.54 -10.63
N GLY A 47 -10.65 -12.32 -11.71
CA GLY A 47 -11.08 -10.98 -12.14
C GLY A 47 -10.06 -10.23 -13.01
N GLY A 48 -8.89 -10.83 -13.30
CA GLY A 48 -7.98 -10.46 -14.39
C GLY A 48 -7.74 -8.96 -14.55
N ALA A 49 -8.24 -8.40 -15.66
CA ALA A 49 -7.99 -7.01 -16.05
C ALA A 49 -8.53 -5.95 -15.06
N ALA A 50 -9.67 -6.21 -14.42
CA ALA A 50 -10.29 -5.24 -13.53
C ALA A 50 -9.45 -5.04 -12.26
N PHE A 51 -9.04 -6.13 -11.61
CA PHE A 51 -8.16 -6.06 -10.43
C PHE A 51 -6.75 -5.57 -10.78
N ALA A 52 -6.22 -5.95 -11.95
CA ALA A 52 -4.95 -5.41 -12.43
C ALA A 52 -4.98 -3.88 -12.51
N ALA A 53 -6.05 -3.31 -13.09
CA ALA A 53 -6.22 -1.86 -13.17
C ALA A 53 -6.41 -1.24 -11.78
N LEU A 54 -7.26 -1.85 -10.93
CA LEU A 54 -7.53 -1.34 -9.58
C LEU A 54 -6.27 -1.26 -8.73
N PHE A 55 -5.47 -2.34 -8.68
CA PHE A 55 -4.19 -2.36 -7.96
C PHE A 55 -3.20 -1.33 -8.52
N SER A 56 -3.09 -1.24 -9.84
CA SER A 56 -2.19 -0.26 -10.47
C SER A 56 -2.53 1.18 -10.08
N LEU A 57 -3.83 1.51 -10.07
CA LEU A 57 -4.30 2.83 -9.67
C LEU A 57 -4.13 3.05 -8.16
N LEU A 58 -4.44 2.06 -7.33
CA LEU A 58 -4.28 2.13 -5.88
C LEU A 58 -2.82 2.32 -5.48
N GLU A 59 -1.89 1.53 -6.01
CA GLU A 59 -0.47 1.65 -5.70
C GLU A 59 0.07 3.03 -6.08
N PHE A 60 -0.25 3.51 -7.29
CA PHE A 60 0.24 4.80 -7.76
C PHE A 60 -0.40 5.98 -7.02
N PHE A 61 -1.73 6.11 -7.09
CA PHE A 61 -2.43 7.26 -6.52
C PHE A 61 -2.53 7.17 -5.00
N GLY A 62 -2.68 5.96 -4.45
CA GLY A 62 -2.61 5.72 -3.01
C GLY A 62 -1.22 6.01 -2.45
N GLY A 63 -0.15 5.69 -3.19
CA GLY A 63 1.22 6.04 -2.78
C GLY A 63 1.40 7.55 -2.64
N ILE A 64 0.92 8.31 -3.63
CA ILE A 64 0.92 9.79 -3.60
C ILE A 64 0.05 10.31 -2.45
N ALA A 65 -1.18 9.80 -2.32
CA ALA A 65 -2.11 10.22 -1.27
C ALA A 65 -1.52 9.99 0.13
N LEU A 66 -0.86 8.84 0.35
CA LEU A 66 -0.23 8.52 1.62
C LEU A 66 0.94 9.46 1.92
N ILE A 67 1.80 9.76 0.94
CA ILE A 67 2.90 10.74 1.08
C ILE A 67 2.35 12.10 1.53
N LEU A 68 1.29 12.58 0.89
CA LEU A 68 0.64 13.85 1.24
C LEU A 68 -0.14 13.78 2.57
N GLY A 69 -0.42 12.58 3.08
CA GLY A 69 -1.30 12.38 4.22
C GLY A 69 -2.74 12.77 3.91
N LEU A 70 -3.22 12.39 2.73
CA LEU A 70 -4.59 12.60 2.28
C LEU A 70 -5.35 11.27 2.29
N LEU A 71 -6.54 11.26 2.91
CA LEU A 71 -7.37 10.08 3.17
C LEU A 71 -6.56 8.93 3.79
N THR A 72 -5.65 9.26 4.72
CA THR A 72 -4.60 8.35 5.21
C THR A 72 -5.16 7.01 5.67
N GLN A 73 -6.18 7.01 6.52
CA GLN A 73 -6.74 5.77 7.07
C GLN A 73 -7.40 4.91 5.99
N ILE A 74 -8.11 5.53 5.05
CA ILE A 74 -8.77 4.82 3.95
C ILE A 74 -7.72 4.18 3.05
N VAL A 75 -6.73 4.96 2.61
CA VAL A 75 -5.65 4.48 1.73
C VAL A 75 -4.84 3.38 2.42
N ALA A 76 -4.52 3.54 3.70
CA ALA A 76 -3.81 2.53 4.48
C ALA A 76 -4.60 1.22 4.59
N ILE A 77 -5.92 1.28 4.85
CA ILE A 77 -6.78 0.07 4.87
C ILE A 77 -6.80 -0.60 3.50
N LEU A 78 -6.89 0.17 2.42
CA LEU A 78 -6.85 -0.39 1.07
C LEU A 78 -5.53 -1.11 0.80
N PHE A 79 -4.39 -0.57 1.24
CA PHE A 79 -3.10 -1.26 1.14
C PHE A 79 -3.03 -2.52 2.00
N VAL A 80 -3.62 -2.54 3.20
CA VAL A 80 -3.73 -3.78 3.99
C VAL A 80 -4.48 -4.84 3.19
N LEU A 81 -5.64 -4.49 2.62
CA LEU A 81 -6.46 -5.43 1.86
C LEU A 81 -5.74 -5.94 0.61
N GLU A 82 -5.06 -5.05 -0.13
CA GLU A 82 -4.27 -5.42 -1.29
C GLU A 82 -3.15 -6.40 -0.92
N MET A 83 -2.35 -6.08 0.10
CA MET A 83 -1.24 -6.93 0.53
C MET A 83 -1.68 -8.28 1.08
N LEU A 84 -2.82 -8.34 1.79
CA LEU A 84 -3.38 -9.62 2.22
C LEU A 84 -3.87 -10.45 1.03
N ALA A 85 -4.53 -9.83 0.05
CA ALA A 85 -4.96 -10.51 -1.16
C ALA A 85 -3.76 -11.06 -1.95
N THR A 86 -2.70 -10.25 -2.15
CA THR A 86 -1.50 -10.68 -2.87
C THR A 86 -0.72 -11.74 -2.10
N THR A 87 -0.68 -11.67 -0.76
CA THR A 87 -0.09 -12.71 0.09
C THR A 87 -0.79 -14.04 -0.10
N VAL A 88 -2.12 -14.07 0.02
CA VAL A 88 -2.91 -15.30 -0.13
C VAL A 88 -2.72 -15.90 -1.52
N PHE A 89 -2.78 -15.07 -2.56
CA PHE A 89 -2.57 -15.51 -3.93
C PHE A 89 -1.14 -16.05 -4.16
N SER A 90 -0.13 -15.32 -3.70
CA SER A 90 1.28 -15.70 -3.81
C SER A 90 1.55 -17.03 -3.12
N LYS A 91 0.97 -17.26 -1.94
CA LYS A 91 1.12 -18.50 -1.17
C LYS A 91 0.36 -19.66 -1.80
N VAL A 92 -0.92 -19.47 -2.14
CA VAL A 92 -1.81 -20.58 -2.54
C VAL A 92 -1.71 -20.91 -4.03
N LYS A 93 -1.61 -19.91 -4.90
CA LYS A 93 -1.58 -20.11 -6.35
C LYS A 93 -0.18 -20.16 -6.91
N LEU A 94 0.67 -19.22 -6.52
CA LEU A 94 2.05 -19.16 -7.01
C LEU A 94 3.03 -20.03 -6.22
N GLN A 95 2.59 -20.60 -5.08
CA GLN A 95 3.41 -21.45 -4.21
C GLN A 95 4.74 -20.79 -3.81
N LYS A 96 4.75 -19.46 -3.68
CA LYS A 96 5.93 -18.70 -3.25
C LYS A 96 6.27 -19.06 -1.80
N LYS A 97 7.57 -19.15 -1.52
CA LYS A 97 8.10 -19.28 -0.16
C LYS A 97 7.89 -17.97 0.61
N PHE A 98 8.09 -18.03 1.93
CA PHE A 98 8.05 -16.84 2.77
C PHE A 98 9.20 -15.88 2.42
N ILE A 99 10.44 -16.34 2.61
CA ILE A 99 11.67 -15.61 2.28
C ILE A 99 11.78 -15.40 0.76
N LEU A 100 12.08 -14.17 0.35
CA LEU A 100 12.10 -13.72 -1.06
C LEU A 100 10.77 -13.94 -1.80
N GLY A 101 9.67 -14.08 -1.04
CA GLY A 101 8.33 -14.22 -1.58
C GLY A 101 7.37 -13.25 -0.91
N TYR A 102 6.44 -13.78 -0.12
CA TYR A 102 5.34 -12.97 0.44
C TYR A 102 5.66 -12.27 1.77
N GLU A 103 6.90 -12.35 2.26
CA GLU A 103 7.32 -11.63 3.48
C GLU A 103 7.21 -10.11 3.36
N LEU A 104 7.50 -9.55 2.18
CA LEU A 104 7.41 -8.12 1.93
C LEU A 104 5.94 -7.66 1.93
N ASP A 105 5.05 -8.42 1.30
CA ASP A 105 3.61 -8.17 1.33
C ASP A 105 3.12 -8.06 2.79
N LEU A 106 3.53 -8.99 3.65
CA LEU A 106 3.17 -8.97 5.07
C LEU A 106 3.80 -7.78 5.82
N GLY A 107 5.05 -7.44 5.52
CA GLY A 107 5.71 -6.27 6.09
C GLY A 107 5.00 -4.96 5.72
N TYR A 108 4.61 -4.82 4.47
CA TYR A 108 3.85 -3.66 3.98
C TYR A 108 2.45 -3.62 4.56
N ALA A 109 1.77 -4.77 4.67
CA ALA A 109 0.46 -4.87 5.34
C ALA A 109 0.55 -4.43 6.80
N ALA A 110 1.59 -4.86 7.52
CA ALA A 110 1.79 -4.48 8.92
C ALA A 110 2.02 -2.98 9.07
N LEU A 111 2.87 -2.38 8.24
CA LEU A 111 3.11 -0.93 8.27
C LEU A 111 1.85 -0.14 7.87
N ALA A 112 1.12 -0.61 6.86
CA ALA A 112 -0.16 -0.01 6.46
C ALA A 112 -1.17 -0.07 7.61
N LEU A 113 -1.28 -1.20 8.32
CA LEU A 113 -2.17 -1.34 9.47
C LEU A 113 -1.78 -0.38 10.60
N VAL A 114 -0.49 -0.24 10.90
CA VAL A 114 0.00 0.73 11.87
C VAL A 114 -0.43 2.15 11.49
N LEU A 115 -0.31 2.55 10.22
CA LEU A 115 -0.74 3.87 9.76
C LEU A 115 -2.27 4.04 9.81
N ALA A 116 -3.04 3.01 9.49
CA ALA A 116 -4.50 3.04 9.61
C ALA A 116 -4.95 3.26 11.06
N LEU A 117 -4.24 2.66 12.02
CA LEU A 117 -4.52 2.77 13.45
C LEU A 117 -4.01 4.08 14.07
N LEU A 118 -2.82 4.55 13.67
CA LEU A 118 -2.26 5.82 14.15
C LEU A 118 -2.99 7.05 13.59
N GLY A 119 -3.57 6.92 12.39
CA GLY A 119 -4.19 8.03 11.68
C GLY A 119 -3.17 8.93 10.96
N PRO A 120 -3.63 10.09 10.46
CA PRO A 120 -2.83 10.93 9.56
C PRO A 120 -1.70 11.71 10.24
N GLY A 121 -1.82 12.01 11.53
CA GLY A 121 -0.86 12.79 12.31
C GLY A 121 -0.84 14.29 11.95
N ALA A 122 0.00 15.05 12.65
CA ALA A 122 0.06 16.51 12.55
C ALA A 122 0.48 17.02 11.16
N PHE A 123 1.37 16.31 10.48
CA PHE A 123 1.96 16.69 9.18
C PHE A 123 1.20 16.08 7.99
N SER A 124 -0.10 16.34 7.90
CA SER A 124 -0.99 15.71 6.90
C SER A 124 -1.95 16.71 6.27
N LEU A 125 -2.31 16.48 5.01
CA LEU A 125 -3.40 17.22 4.39
C LEU A 125 -4.74 16.94 5.06
N ASP A 126 -4.96 15.73 5.59
CA ASP A 126 -6.17 15.41 6.35
C ASP A 126 -6.38 16.37 7.53
N ARG A 127 -5.32 16.66 8.30
CA ARG A 127 -5.40 17.64 9.38
C ARG A 127 -5.62 19.07 8.88
N LEU A 128 -4.97 19.45 7.78
CA LEU A 128 -5.13 20.78 7.18
C LEU A 128 -6.58 20.99 6.68
N LEU A 129 -7.20 19.93 6.17
CA LEU A 129 -8.54 19.96 5.58
C LEU A 129 -9.66 19.63 6.59
N GLY A 130 -9.33 19.33 7.85
CA GLY A 130 -10.30 18.96 8.88
C GLY A 130 -10.96 17.59 8.66
N LEU A 131 -10.28 16.67 7.97
CA LEU A 131 -10.71 15.29 7.76
C LEU A 131 -10.36 14.37 8.95
N ALA A 132 -9.61 14.88 9.93
CA ALA A 132 -9.17 14.20 11.15
C ALA A 132 -8.98 15.16 12.33
#